data_AF-A0A800AEL6-F1
#
_entry.id   AF-A0A800AEL6-F1
#
_cell.length_a   1.000
_cell.length_b   1.000
_cell.length_c   1.000
_cell.angle_alpha   90.00
_cell.angle_beta   90.00
_cell.angle_gamma   90.00
#
_symmetry.space_group_name_H-M   'P 1'
#
loop_
_entity.id
_entity.type
_entity.pdbx_description
1 polymer ?
#
loop_
_entity_poly.entity_id
_entity_poly.type
_entity_poly.pdbx_seq_one_letter_code
_entity_poly.pdbx_strand_id
1 'polypeptide(L)'
;MVANRGQRIEGTKNIRDSIKENAPELYSRADQLWKKAAGGIHELQAKPNGFQQSTSHALAVERNLSRLIPDDWRGEGRPMRPIDLFVLSVSACLHDAGRGVQAQYPHFAYEDHGRLSMCYIRKLAEEYGLTRGQATAVGWVVSAHNTGNLDQLPPEDELTAVSNYGGVNVRKLASIFKLADMLHTDETRTFHGDADELHGVARQKALARRTITGWYLKDDNTICITASPRDGEEMQAVYDSFNYMRENELQPIATMLRLHDFPHKLEISVDIEDIRDRIEFEQNQ
;
A
#
# COMPACT_ATOMS: atom_id res chain seq x y z
N MET A 1 -15.92 -6.48 29.64
CA MET A 1 -15.97 -5.01 29.56
C MET A 1 -15.63 -4.61 28.13
N VAL A 2 -16.64 -4.23 27.34
CA VAL A 2 -16.41 -3.73 25.98
C VAL A 2 -15.98 -2.28 26.14
N ALA A 3 -14.70 -2.00 25.90
CA ALA A 3 -14.21 -0.63 25.88
C ALA A 3 -15.06 0.16 24.89
N ASN A 4 -15.50 1.36 25.32
CA ASN A 4 -16.18 2.32 24.48
C ASN A 4 -15.23 2.64 23.31
N ARG A 5 -15.40 1.96 22.17
CA ARG A 5 -14.55 2.14 21.00
C ARG A 5 -14.96 3.49 20.43
N GLY A 6 -14.23 4.53 20.82
CA GLY A 6 -14.37 5.85 20.21
C GLY A 6 -14.30 5.72 18.70
N GLN A 7 -15.01 6.62 18.00
CA GLN A 7 -15.00 6.71 16.54
C GLN A 7 -13.56 6.61 16.03
N ARG A 8 -13.29 5.70 15.10
CA ARG A 8 -11.94 5.57 14.55
C ARG A 8 -11.69 6.73 13.59
N ILE A 9 -10.73 7.57 13.92
CA ILE A 9 -10.35 8.72 13.10
C ILE A 9 -9.14 8.33 12.25
N GLU A 10 -9.17 8.68 10.96
CA GLU A 10 -8.01 8.54 10.08
C GLU A 10 -6.81 9.34 10.64
N GLY A 11 -5.61 8.79 10.50
CA GLY A 11 -4.40 9.53 10.83
C GLY A 11 -4.21 10.72 9.89
N THR A 12 -3.91 11.90 10.43
CA THR A 12 -3.76 13.13 9.66
C THR A 12 -2.30 13.52 9.47
N LYS A 13 -1.43 13.06 10.37
CA LYS A 13 0.01 13.34 10.33
C LYS A 13 0.74 12.38 9.40
N ASN A 14 1.80 12.82 8.73
CA ASN A 14 2.67 11.90 7.99
C ASN A 14 3.41 10.96 8.97
N ILE A 15 3.57 9.68 8.60
CA ILE A 15 4.31 8.72 9.44
C ILE A 15 5.76 9.16 9.73
N ARG A 16 6.46 9.79 8.77
CA ARG A 16 7.84 10.26 8.97
C ARG A 16 7.93 11.41 9.97
N ASP A 17 6.92 12.27 10.07
CA ASP A 17 6.88 13.30 11.10
C ASP A 17 6.73 12.67 12.49
N SER A 18 5.95 11.59 12.59
CA SER A 18 5.81 10.83 13.85
C SER A 18 7.13 10.15 14.23
N ILE A 19 7.87 9.62 13.26
CA ILE A 19 9.23 9.08 13.49
C ILE A 19 10.18 10.21 13.92
N LYS A 20 10.14 11.38 13.26
CA LYS A 20 11.01 12.52 13.56
C LYS A 20 10.91 12.97 15.01
N GLU A 21 9.70 12.98 15.56
CA GLU A 21 9.46 13.42 16.94
C GLU A 21 9.86 12.39 17.99
N ASN A 22 9.74 11.10 17.68
CA ASN A 22 9.92 10.03 18.66
C ASN A 22 11.27 9.29 18.53
N ALA A 23 11.90 9.34 17.35
CA ALA A 23 13.13 8.65 17.00
C ALA A 23 13.89 9.39 15.86
N PRO A 24 14.48 10.57 16.14
CA PRO A 24 15.11 11.42 15.12
C PRO A 24 16.17 10.72 14.27
N GLU A 25 16.91 9.78 14.86
CA GLU A 25 17.92 8.94 14.18
C GLU A 25 17.31 7.91 13.21
N LEU A 26 16.12 7.38 13.49
CA LEU A 26 15.38 6.56 12.52
C LEU A 26 14.84 7.44 11.40
N TYR A 27 14.33 8.63 11.73
CA TYR A 27 13.87 9.59 10.72
C TYR A 27 14.99 9.99 9.77
N SER A 28 16.17 10.36 10.29
CA SER A 28 17.30 10.77 9.45
C SER A 28 17.70 9.67 8.45
N ARG A 29 17.66 8.40 8.87
CA ARG A 29 17.95 7.26 7.99
C ARG A 29 16.86 7.07 6.93
N ALA A 30 15.59 7.11 7.34
CA ALA A 30 14.47 7.02 6.40
C ALA A 30 14.52 8.16 5.37
N ASP A 31 14.74 9.41 5.80
CA ASP A 31 14.81 10.58 4.92
C ASP A 31 15.97 10.47 3.91
N GLN A 32 17.15 10.03 4.34
CA GLN A 32 18.29 9.79 3.44
C GLN A 32 17.97 8.71 2.40
N LEU A 33 17.32 7.62 2.82
CA LEU A 33 16.91 6.55 1.92
C LEU A 33 15.86 7.02 0.92
N TRP A 34 14.85 7.78 1.36
CA TRP A 34 13.84 8.38 0.47
C TRP A 34 14.47 9.30 -0.57
N LYS A 35 15.43 10.15 -0.17
CA LYS A 35 16.19 11.01 -1.09
C LYS A 35 16.98 10.19 -2.10
N LYS A 36 17.67 9.14 -1.64
CA LYS A 36 18.43 8.24 -2.52
C LYS A 36 17.52 7.50 -3.49
N ALA A 37 16.38 6.99 -3.01
CA ALA A 37 15.46 6.24 -3.84
C ALA A 37 14.77 7.12 -4.89
N ALA A 38 14.42 8.35 -4.53
CA ALA A 38 13.92 9.36 -5.47
C ALA A 38 14.97 9.74 -6.54
N GLY A 39 16.26 9.64 -6.23
CA GLY A 39 17.37 9.91 -7.17
C GLY A 39 17.67 8.80 -8.18
N GLY A 40 16.82 7.77 -8.32
CA GLY A 40 16.94 6.80 -9.41
C GLY A 40 16.31 5.43 -9.14
N ILE A 41 16.16 4.99 -7.89
CA ILE A 41 15.54 3.68 -7.59
C ILE A 41 14.07 3.68 -7.99
N HIS A 42 13.30 4.70 -7.61
CA HIS A 42 11.87 4.76 -7.91
C HIS A 42 11.59 4.84 -9.42
N GLU A 43 12.47 5.45 -10.21
CA GLU A 43 12.30 5.48 -11.67
C GLU A 43 12.48 4.10 -12.27
N LEU A 44 13.44 3.32 -11.77
CA LEU A 44 13.66 1.94 -12.19
C LEU A 44 12.50 1.01 -11.78
N GLN A 45 11.70 1.37 -10.77
CA GLN A 45 10.50 0.62 -10.39
C GLN A 45 9.36 0.74 -11.43
N ALA A 46 9.43 1.73 -12.34
CA ALA A 46 8.42 1.93 -13.37
C ALA A 46 8.40 0.79 -14.40
N LYS A 47 7.19 0.41 -14.83
CA LYS A 47 7.06 -0.55 -15.93
C LYS A 47 7.43 0.11 -17.27
N PRO A 48 7.96 -0.66 -18.24
CA PRO A 48 8.17 -0.17 -19.61
C PRO A 48 6.90 0.34 -20.30
N ASN A 49 5.72 -0.08 -19.84
CA ASN A 49 4.42 0.25 -20.43
C ASN A 49 3.76 1.51 -19.83
N GLY A 50 4.53 2.45 -19.27
CA GLY A 50 4.06 3.82 -18.96
C GLY A 50 3.09 4.00 -17.80
N PHE A 51 2.79 2.97 -17.00
CA PHE A 51 2.01 3.12 -15.76
C PHE A 51 2.86 3.77 -14.67
N GLN A 52 2.31 4.74 -13.93
CA GLN A 52 2.99 5.33 -12.78
C GLN A 52 3.25 4.28 -11.67
N GLN A 53 4.50 3.85 -11.55
CA GLN A 53 5.03 3.12 -10.39
C GLN A 53 6.30 3.81 -9.84
N SER A 54 6.36 5.14 -9.96
CA SER A 54 7.51 5.95 -9.57
C SER A 54 7.34 6.51 -8.16
N THR A 55 8.09 7.57 -7.81
CA THR A 55 8.04 8.24 -6.51
C THR A 55 6.60 8.60 -6.08
N SER A 56 5.71 8.95 -7.01
CA SER A 56 4.30 9.23 -6.71
C SER A 56 3.59 8.05 -6.06
N HIS A 57 3.85 6.84 -6.56
CA HIS A 57 3.27 5.61 -6.03
C HIS A 57 3.75 5.32 -4.62
N ALA A 58 5.06 5.35 -4.39
CA ALA A 58 5.63 5.17 -3.05
C ALA A 58 5.07 6.19 -2.03
N LEU A 59 4.95 7.46 -2.42
CA LEU A 59 4.41 8.52 -1.57
C LEU A 59 2.92 8.32 -1.26
N ALA A 60 2.13 7.88 -2.24
CA ALA A 60 0.71 7.58 -2.03
C ALA A 60 0.52 6.38 -1.09
N VAL A 61 1.35 5.34 -1.20
CA VAL A 61 1.36 4.21 -0.25
C VAL A 61 1.73 4.70 1.16
N GLU A 62 2.75 5.55 1.32
CA GLU A 62 3.10 6.15 2.61
C GLU A 62 1.97 7.03 3.18
N ARG A 63 1.24 7.74 2.32
CA ARG A 63 0.06 8.51 2.73
C ARG A 63 -1.07 7.60 3.19
N ASN A 64 -1.33 6.49 2.51
CA ASN A 64 -2.32 5.51 2.93
C ASN A 64 -1.95 4.90 4.28
N LEU A 65 -0.66 4.57 4.52
CA LEU A 65 -0.17 4.15 5.83
C LEU A 65 -0.45 5.20 6.91
N SER A 66 -0.24 6.48 6.59
CA SER A 66 -0.56 7.59 7.50
C SER A 66 -2.06 7.61 7.83
N ARG A 67 -2.94 7.49 6.84
CA ARG A 67 -4.39 7.50 7.08
C ARG A 67 -4.89 6.28 7.86
N LEU A 68 -4.33 5.10 7.60
CA LEU A 68 -4.72 3.84 8.25
C LEU A 68 -4.27 3.73 9.71
N ILE A 69 -3.20 4.43 10.10
CA ILE A 69 -2.63 4.40 11.45
C ILE A 69 -3.04 5.70 12.17
N PRO A 70 -3.97 5.66 13.13
CA PRO A 70 -4.38 6.85 13.89
C PRO A 70 -3.20 7.57 14.53
N ASP A 71 -3.26 8.90 14.67
CA ASP A 71 -2.14 9.70 15.17
C ASP A 71 -1.79 9.34 16.63
N ASP A 72 -2.80 9.00 17.45
CA ASP A 72 -2.64 8.59 18.86
C ASP A 72 -2.09 7.17 19.03
N TRP A 73 -1.99 6.39 17.95
CA TRP A 73 -1.38 5.06 17.95
C TRP A 73 0.13 5.08 17.75
N ARG A 74 0.70 6.26 17.48
CA ARG A 74 2.10 6.40 17.04
C ARG A 74 2.98 6.92 18.17
N GLY A 75 4.12 6.26 18.37
CA GLY A 75 5.15 6.69 19.33
C GLY A 75 5.51 5.61 20.35
N GLU A 76 6.36 5.97 21.30
CA GLU A 76 6.85 5.03 22.31
C GLU A 76 5.72 4.62 23.28
N GLY A 77 5.67 3.32 23.63
CA GLY A 77 4.58 2.78 24.45
C GLY A 77 3.19 2.78 23.78
N ARG A 78 3.11 3.08 22.48
CA ARG A 78 1.86 3.05 21.69
C ARG A 78 1.75 1.78 20.83
N PRO A 79 0.57 1.46 20.28
CA PRO A 79 0.38 0.30 19.40
C PRO A 79 1.31 0.23 18.18
N MET A 80 1.79 1.38 17.70
CA MET A 80 2.75 1.51 16.60
C MET A 80 3.97 2.29 17.06
N ARG A 81 5.06 1.57 17.36
CA ARG A 81 6.31 2.16 17.85
C ARG A 81 7.06 2.85 16.71
N PRO A 82 8.03 3.73 17.01
CA PRO A 82 8.82 4.40 15.97
C PRO A 82 9.51 3.42 15.01
N ILE A 83 9.97 2.26 15.49
CA ILE A 83 10.59 1.24 14.63
C ILE A 83 9.59 0.56 13.68
N ASP A 84 8.33 0.39 14.11
CA ASP A 84 7.28 -0.18 13.27
C ASP A 84 6.94 0.78 12.12
N LEU A 85 6.82 2.08 12.45
CA LEU A 85 6.60 3.16 11.47
C LEU A 85 7.78 3.30 10.50
N PHE A 86 9.01 3.18 11.01
CA PHE A 86 10.22 3.16 10.18
C PHE A 86 10.19 2.02 9.16
N VAL A 87 9.91 0.79 9.60
CA VAL A 87 9.84 -0.37 8.69
C VAL A 87 8.76 -0.17 7.63
N LEU A 88 7.59 0.37 7.99
CA LEU A 88 6.51 0.65 7.03
C LEU A 88 6.87 1.76 6.03
N SER A 89 7.47 2.88 6.48
CA SER A 89 7.91 3.97 5.60
C SER A 89 8.97 3.48 4.59
N VAL A 90 9.96 2.74 5.08
CA VAL A 90 11.01 2.18 4.22
C VAL A 90 10.46 1.11 3.28
N SER A 91 9.48 0.31 3.72
CA SER A 91 8.80 -0.64 2.83
C SER A 91 8.05 0.10 1.71
N ALA A 92 7.34 1.19 2.01
CA ALA A 92 6.69 2.02 0.98
C ALA A 92 7.68 2.55 -0.05
N CYS A 93 8.86 2.98 0.40
CA CYS A 93 9.94 3.46 -0.46
C CYS A 93 10.53 2.37 -1.38
N LEU A 94 10.64 1.12 -0.90
CA LEU A 94 11.42 0.08 -1.59
C LEU A 94 10.62 -1.12 -2.10
N HIS A 95 9.29 -1.16 -1.91
CA HIS A 95 8.52 -2.39 -2.15
C HIS A 95 8.58 -2.94 -3.58
N ASP A 96 8.75 -2.06 -4.56
CA ASP A 96 8.85 -2.43 -5.97
C ASP A 96 10.31 -2.46 -6.50
N ALA A 97 11.32 -2.28 -5.65
CA ALA A 97 12.73 -2.15 -6.05
C ALA A 97 13.25 -3.31 -6.94
N GLY A 98 12.72 -4.51 -6.75
CA GLY A 98 13.02 -5.70 -7.55
C GLY A 98 12.63 -5.56 -9.02
N ARG A 99 11.58 -4.78 -9.34
CA ARG A 99 11.14 -4.56 -10.73
C ARG A 99 12.26 -3.93 -11.57
N GLY A 100 12.99 -2.97 -10.99
CA GLY A 100 14.06 -2.25 -11.68
C GLY A 100 15.30 -3.07 -12.00
N VAL A 101 15.45 -4.22 -11.35
CA VAL A 101 16.57 -5.14 -11.57
C VAL A 101 16.13 -6.46 -12.18
N GLN A 102 14.85 -6.62 -12.52
CA GLN A 102 14.28 -7.87 -13.02
C GLN A 102 15.06 -8.46 -14.21
N ALA A 103 15.54 -7.61 -15.14
CA ALA A 103 16.33 -8.03 -16.29
C ALA A 103 17.66 -8.70 -15.90
N GLN A 104 18.21 -8.38 -14.74
CA GLN A 104 19.44 -8.99 -14.19
C GLN A 104 19.17 -10.33 -13.50
N TYR A 105 17.90 -10.65 -13.25
CA TYR A 105 17.44 -11.84 -12.52
C TYR A 105 16.34 -12.60 -13.29
N PRO A 106 16.63 -13.12 -14.49
CA PRO A 106 15.63 -13.70 -15.40
C PRO A 106 14.94 -14.97 -14.84
N HIS A 107 15.50 -15.59 -13.79
CA HIS A 107 14.91 -16.74 -13.12
C HIS A 107 13.78 -16.38 -12.15
N PHE A 108 13.64 -15.11 -11.78
CA PHE A 108 12.47 -14.65 -11.04
C PHE A 108 11.35 -14.37 -12.04
N ALA A 109 10.17 -14.95 -11.81
CA ALA A 109 8.99 -14.51 -12.56
C ALA A 109 8.71 -13.04 -12.22
N TYR A 110 8.19 -12.28 -13.17
CA TYR A 110 7.80 -10.88 -12.94
C TYR A 110 6.79 -10.73 -11.79
N GLU A 111 5.96 -11.75 -11.61
CA GLU A 111 4.98 -11.86 -10.53
C GLU A 111 5.63 -12.09 -9.16
N ASP A 112 6.93 -12.41 -9.08
CA ASP A 112 7.68 -12.61 -7.83
C ASP A 112 8.55 -11.39 -7.48
N HIS A 113 8.21 -10.21 -7.99
CA HIS A 113 8.98 -8.98 -7.74
C HIS A 113 9.04 -8.60 -6.25
N GLY A 114 8.05 -8.98 -5.43
CA GLY A 114 8.12 -8.79 -3.98
C GLY A 114 9.30 -9.54 -3.36
N ARG A 115 9.49 -10.82 -3.71
CA ARG A 115 10.62 -11.63 -3.24
C ARG A 115 11.94 -11.16 -3.82
N LEU A 116 11.95 -10.75 -5.08
CA LEU A 116 13.14 -10.15 -5.70
C LEU A 116 13.54 -8.86 -4.96
N SER A 117 12.57 -8.01 -4.63
CA SER A 117 12.77 -6.78 -3.85
C SER A 117 13.36 -7.11 -2.48
N MET A 118 12.83 -8.12 -1.77
CA MET A 118 13.42 -8.60 -0.52
C MET A 118 14.91 -8.95 -0.67
N CYS A 119 15.24 -9.80 -1.66
CA CYS A 119 16.62 -10.23 -1.91
C CYS A 119 17.53 -9.02 -2.22
N TYR A 120 17.03 -8.10 -3.04
CA TYR A 120 17.77 -6.91 -3.46
C TYR A 120 18.02 -5.94 -2.29
N ILE A 121 17.00 -5.65 -1.47
CA ILE A 121 17.10 -4.82 -0.26
C ILE A 121 18.11 -5.39 0.73
N ARG A 122 18.10 -6.72 0.95
CA ARG A 122 19.05 -7.37 1.86
C ARG A 122 20.47 -7.33 1.33
N LYS A 123 20.66 -7.50 0.01
CA LYS A 123 21.97 -7.39 -0.64
C LYS A 123 22.56 -5.98 -0.51
N LEU A 124 21.73 -4.94 -0.60
CA LEU A 124 22.15 -3.54 -0.57
C LEU A 124 21.92 -2.86 0.79
N ALA A 125 21.76 -3.63 1.86
CA ALA A 125 21.40 -3.11 3.18
C ALA A 125 22.31 -1.95 3.64
N GLU A 126 23.64 -2.15 3.55
CA GLU A 126 24.62 -1.13 3.93
C GLU A 126 24.55 0.11 3.03
N GLU A 127 24.35 -0.10 1.72
CA GLU A 127 24.21 0.98 0.74
C GLU A 127 22.95 1.83 0.98
N TYR A 128 21.91 1.22 1.56
CA TYR A 128 20.68 1.88 1.98
C TYR A 128 20.74 2.42 3.41
N GLY A 129 21.88 2.32 4.09
CA GLY A 129 22.03 2.76 5.48
C GLY A 129 21.19 1.96 6.48
N LEU A 130 20.80 0.74 6.12
CA LEU A 130 20.01 -0.16 6.94
C LEU A 130 20.91 -1.13 7.69
N THR A 131 20.61 -1.35 8.97
CA THR A 131 21.17 -2.50 9.68
C THR A 131 20.63 -3.80 9.09
N ARG A 132 21.33 -4.92 9.30
CA ARG A 132 20.87 -6.25 8.85
C ARG A 132 19.47 -6.59 9.35
N GLY A 133 19.14 -6.25 10.61
CA GLY A 133 17.80 -6.45 11.18
C GLY A 133 16.73 -5.62 10.48
N GLN A 134 17.01 -4.35 10.19
CA GLN A 134 16.11 -3.46 9.43
C GLN A 134 15.88 -3.97 8.01
N ALA A 135 16.94 -4.29 7.27
CA ALA A 135 16.81 -4.84 5.91
C ALA A 135 16.08 -6.19 5.91
N THR A 136 16.23 -7.00 6.97
CA THR A 136 15.51 -8.27 7.11
C THR A 136 14.01 -8.04 7.28
N ALA A 137 13.62 -7.16 8.20
CA ALA A 137 12.22 -6.83 8.49
C ALA A 137 11.52 -6.15 7.31
N VAL A 138 12.16 -5.12 6.72
CA VAL A 138 11.66 -4.46 5.50
C VAL A 138 11.51 -5.49 4.38
N GLY A 139 12.53 -6.34 4.19
CA GLY A 139 12.49 -7.38 3.18
C GLY A 139 11.31 -8.33 3.34
N TRP A 140 10.97 -8.73 4.58
CA TRP A 140 9.80 -9.58 4.84
C TRP A 140 8.47 -8.87 4.55
N VAL A 141 8.33 -7.61 4.99
CA VAL A 141 7.13 -6.81 4.70
C VAL A 141 6.93 -6.67 3.20
N VAL A 142 8.00 -6.35 2.47
CA VAL A 142 7.99 -6.22 1.02
C VAL A 142 7.76 -7.55 0.31
N SER A 143 8.28 -8.68 0.78
CA SER A 143 8.08 -9.97 0.07
C SER A 143 6.61 -10.39 0.00
N ALA A 144 5.83 -10.03 1.02
CA ALA A 144 4.43 -10.42 1.12
C ALA A 144 3.46 -9.46 0.41
N HIS A 145 3.91 -8.29 -0.06
CA HIS A 145 2.98 -7.27 -0.55
C HIS A 145 2.20 -7.73 -1.79
N ASN A 146 2.85 -8.45 -2.71
CA ASN A 146 2.19 -8.90 -3.94
C ASN A 146 1.15 -10.02 -3.67
N THR A 147 1.52 -11.05 -2.90
CA THR A 147 0.68 -12.25 -2.76
C THR A 147 -0.22 -12.23 -1.53
N GLY A 148 0.09 -11.41 -0.51
CA GLY A 148 -0.54 -11.52 0.80
C GLY A 148 -0.26 -12.84 1.51
N ASN A 149 0.71 -13.63 1.05
CA ASN A 149 1.05 -14.91 1.67
C ASN A 149 1.84 -14.68 2.96
N LEU A 150 1.11 -14.61 4.08
CA LEU A 150 1.69 -14.40 5.41
C LEU A 150 2.32 -15.68 5.99
N ASP A 151 2.00 -16.85 5.47
CA ASP A 151 2.50 -18.14 5.99
C ASP A 151 4.00 -18.33 5.75
N GLN A 152 4.55 -17.65 4.74
CA GLN A 152 5.99 -17.64 4.46
C GLN A 152 6.77 -16.65 5.34
N LEU A 153 6.08 -15.82 6.12
CA LEU A 153 6.70 -14.88 7.05
C LEU A 153 6.93 -15.55 8.41
N PRO A 154 7.91 -15.07 9.19
CA PRO A 154 8.05 -15.43 10.61
C PRO A 154 6.69 -15.46 11.34
N PRO A 155 6.44 -16.45 12.21
CA PRO A 155 5.22 -16.56 13.01
C PRO A 155 4.87 -15.27 13.76
N GLU A 156 3.58 -15.10 14.10
CA GLU A 156 3.08 -13.87 14.73
C GLU A 156 3.71 -13.60 16.11
N ASP A 157 3.95 -14.67 16.88
CA ASP A 157 4.58 -14.67 18.19
C ASP A 157 6.11 -14.46 18.13
N GLU A 158 6.70 -14.53 16.93
CA GLU A 158 8.12 -14.29 16.71
C GLU A 158 8.39 -12.85 16.27
N LEU A 159 9.11 -12.11 17.11
CA LEU A 159 9.59 -10.78 16.76
C LEU A 159 10.89 -10.87 15.96
N THR A 160 10.88 -10.31 14.75
CA THR A 160 12.13 -10.14 13.98
C THR A 160 12.95 -9.03 14.62
N ALA A 161 14.16 -9.32 15.10
CA ALA A 161 15.00 -8.32 15.76
C ALA A 161 15.38 -7.17 14.81
N VAL A 162 15.07 -5.93 15.20
CA VAL A 162 15.33 -4.73 14.42
C VAL A 162 16.12 -3.73 15.27
N SER A 163 17.43 -3.94 15.33
CA SER A 163 18.37 -3.07 16.05
C SER A 163 18.07 -2.94 17.56
N ASN A 164 18.47 -1.82 18.17
CA ASN A 164 18.29 -1.52 19.60
C ASN A 164 16.85 -1.13 20.00
N TYR A 165 15.91 -1.07 19.06
CA TYR A 165 14.48 -0.78 19.30
C TYR A 165 13.64 -2.05 19.58
N GLY A 166 14.32 -3.19 19.74
CA GLY A 166 13.68 -4.49 19.91
C GLY A 166 13.27 -5.12 18.59
N GLY A 167 12.39 -6.12 18.65
CA GLY A 167 11.88 -6.80 17.46
C GLY A 167 10.52 -6.26 16.99
N VAL A 168 10.15 -6.56 15.75
CA VAL A 168 8.87 -6.17 15.13
C VAL A 168 8.07 -7.41 14.71
N ASN A 169 6.75 -7.32 14.77
CA ASN A 169 5.84 -8.34 14.24
C ASN A 169 5.67 -8.13 12.74
N VAL A 170 6.36 -8.92 11.93
CA VAL A 170 6.40 -8.75 10.46
C VAL A 170 5.08 -9.10 9.78
N ARG A 171 4.27 -10.03 10.32
CA ARG A 171 2.94 -10.36 9.76
C ARG A 171 1.96 -9.20 9.92
N LYS A 172 1.97 -8.55 11.09
CA LYS A 172 1.21 -7.31 11.33
C LYS A 172 1.60 -6.23 10.33
N LEU A 173 2.90 -5.93 10.22
CA LEU A 173 3.39 -4.87 9.35
C LEU A 173 3.14 -5.18 7.86
N ALA A 174 3.35 -6.42 7.42
CA ALA A 174 3.05 -6.86 6.06
C ALA A 174 1.57 -6.69 5.71
N SER A 175 0.67 -7.02 6.64
CA SER A 175 -0.78 -6.87 6.44
C SER A 175 -1.18 -5.40 6.29
N ILE A 176 -0.70 -4.52 7.18
CA ILE A 176 -0.96 -3.08 7.10
C ILE A 176 -0.37 -2.49 5.81
N PHE A 177 0.83 -2.94 5.44
CA PHE A 177 1.51 -2.49 4.22
C PHE A 177 0.76 -2.88 2.95
N LYS A 178 0.37 -4.15 2.82
CA LYS A 178 -0.40 -4.62 1.65
C LYS A 178 -1.74 -3.89 1.53
N LEU A 179 -2.42 -3.65 2.66
CA LEU A 179 -3.62 -2.82 2.68
C LEU A 179 -3.36 -1.41 2.12
N ALA A 180 -2.27 -0.77 2.55
CA ALA A 180 -1.92 0.58 2.08
C ALA A 180 -1.58 0.64 0.58
N ASP A 181 -0.86 -0.37 0.05
CA ASP A 181 -0.56 -0.48 -1.38
C ASP A 181 -1.82 -0.76 -2.23
N MET A 182 -2.66 -1.69 -1.76
CA MET A 182 -3.95 -2.01 -2.38
C MET A 182 -4.83 -0.76 -2.53
N LEU A 183 -4.86 0.12 -1.52
CA LEU A 183 -5.71 1.31 -1.49
C LEU A 183 -5.24 2.46 -2.40
N HIS A 184 -4.04 2.40 -2.95
CA HIS A 184 -3.67 3.33 -4.01
C HIS A 184 -4.30 2.82 -5.32
N THR A 185 -5.58 3.09 -5.55
CA THR A 185 -6.32 2.52 -6.71
C THR A 185 -7.01 3.59 -7.57
N ASP A 186 -6.69 4.86 -7.35
CA ASP A 186 -7.27 6.00 -8.04
C ASP A 186 -6.46 6.42 -9.29
N GLU A 187 -6.86 7.55 -9.88
CA GLU A 187 -6.31 8.07 -11.12
C GLU A 187 -4.82 8.45 -11.00
N THR A 188 -4.31 8.68 -9.79
CA THR A 188 -2.89 8.97 -9.58
C THR A 188 -2.01 7.74 -9.80
N ARG A 189 -2.61 6.55 -9.97
CA ARG A 189 -1.94 5.31 -10.40
C ARG A 189 -2.10 5.02 -11.90
N THR A 190 -2.63 5.95 -12.70
CA THR A 190 -2.95 5.70 -14.11
C THR A 190 -1.75 5.77 -15.05
N PHE A 191 -1.96 5.22 -16.23
CA PHE A 191 -1.11 5.28 -17.41
C PHE A 191 -1.16 6.69 -18.02
N HIS A 192 -0.01 7.25 -18.40
CA HIS A 192 0.08 8.58 -19.02
C HIS A 192 -0.36 8.61 -20.50
N GLY A 193 -0.61 7.46 -21.13
CA GLY A 193 -1.17 7.40 -22.48
C GLY A 193 -2.69 7.23 -22.48
N ASP A 194 -3.24 7.01 -23.67
CA ASP A 194 -4.67 6.82 -23.82
C ASP A 194 -5.10 5.43 -23.31
N ALA A 195 -6.14 5.36 -22.47
CA ALA A 195 -6.65 4.07 -22.01
C ALA A 195 -7.31 3.30 -23.15
N ASP A 196 -7.71 3.99 -24.21
CA ASP A 196 -8.31 3.39 -25.40
C ASP A 196 -7.30 2.63 -26.26
N GLU A 197 -6.00 2.88 -26.06
CA GLU A 197 -4.90 2.10 -26.65
C GLU A 197 -4.61 0.80 -25.88
N LEU A 198 -5.19 0.64 -24.68
CA LEU A 198 -5.05 -0.57 -23.88
C LEU A 198 -6.13 -1.60 -24.26
N HIS A 199 -5.82 -2.88 -24.04
CA HIS A 199 -6.78 -3.96 -24.28
C HIS A 199 -6.86 -4.92 -23.08
N GLY A 200 -7.98 -5.63 -22.98
CA GLY A 200 -8.24 -6.64 -21.95
C GLY A 200 -8.11 -6.10 -20.51
N VAL A 201 -7.44 -6.86 -19.65
CA VAL A 201 -7.26 -6.54 -18.22
C VAL A 201 -6.56 -5.20 -17.99
N ALA A 202 -5.63 -4.81 -18.87
CA ALA A 202 -4.92 -3.54 -18.74
C ALA A 202 -5.87 -2.34 -18.91
N ARG A 203 -6.81 -2.42 -19.86
CA ARG A 203 -7.83 -1.39 -20.09
C ARG A 203 -8.80 -1.32 -18.93
N GLN A 204 -9.34 -2.47 -18.49
CA GLN A 204 -10.26 -2.53 -17.35
C GLN A 204 -9.63 -1.91 -16.09
N LYS A 205 -8.36 -2.21 -15.82
CA LYS A 205 -7.62 -1.62 -14.71
C LYS A 205 -7.44 -0.10 -14.85
N ALA A 206 -7.20 0.39 -16.07
CA ALA A 206 -7.05 1.83 -16.32
C ALA A 206 -8.39 2.56 -16.15
N LEU A 207 -9.49 2.00 -16.67
CA LEU A 207 -10.84 2.55 -16.51
C LEU A 207 -11.24 2.62 -15.03
N ALA A 208 -11.09 1.52 -14.29
CA ALA A 208 -11.40 1.49 -12.87
C ALA A 208 -10.63 2.59 -12.10
N ARG A 209 -9.33 2.74 -12.36
CA ARG A 209 -8.49 3.76 -11.71
C ARG A 209 -8.91 5.18 -12.04
N ARG A 210 -9.24 5.47 -13.30
CA ARG A 210 -9.76 6.79 -13.72
C ARG A 210 -11.11 7.13 -13.06
N THR A 211 -11.86 6.10 -12.68
CA THR A 211 -13.22 6.24 -12.14
C THR A 211 -13.25 6.27 -10.62
N ILE A 212 -12.30 5.59 -9.95
CA ILE A 212 -12.18 5.60 -8.49
C ILE A 212 -11.59 6.95 -8.05
N THR A 213 -12.33 7.66 -7.22
CA THR A 213 -11.99 9.00 -6.73
C THR A 213 -11.25 8.97 -5.40
N GLY A 214 -11.19 7.81 -4.73
CA GLY A 214 -10.46 7.63 -3.48
C GLY A 214 -11.11 6.62 -2.55
N TRP A 215 -10.83 6.79 -1.25
CA TRP A 215 -11.38 5.97 -0.19
C TRP A 215 -11.45 6.74 1.13
N TYR A 216 -12.30 6.32 2.06
CA TYR A 216 -12.38 6.83 3.43
C TYR A 216 -12.73 5.73 4.44
N LEU A 217 -12.51 5.97 5.73
CA LEU A 217 -12.95 5.07 6.81
C LEU A 217 -14.34 5.45 7.33
N LYS A 218 -15.21 4.44 7.45
CA LYS A 218 -16.46 4.53 8.20
C LYS A 218 -16.21 4.32 9.69
N ASP A 219 -17.17 4.73 10.51
CA ASP A 219 -17.12 4.64 11.98
C ASP A 219 -16.92 3.21 12.50
N ASP A 220 -17.42 2.22 11.77
CA ASP A 220 -17.31 0.80 12.08
C ASP A 220 -15.99 0.16 11.63
N ASN A 221 -15.03 1.00 11.20
CA ASN A 221 -13.72 0.59 10.70
C ASN A 221 -13.76 -0.15 9.34
N THR A 222 -14.82 0.06 8.56
CA THR A 222 -14.92 -0.38 7.16
C THR A 222 -14.28 0.66 6.25
N ILE A 223 -13.49 0.21 5.27
CA ILE A 223 -12.99 1.07 4.20
C ILE A 223 -14.07 1.20 3.14
N CYS A 224 -14.42 2.43 2.78
CA CYS A 224 -15.32 2.72 1.68
C CYS A 224 -14.53 3.28 0.49
N ILE A 225 -14.52 2.57 -0.64
CA ILE A 225 -14.02 3.08 -1.92
C ILE A 225 -15.08 3.98 -2.54
N THR A 226 -14.69 5.11 -3.11
CA THR A 226 -15.60 6.03 -3.81
C THR A 226 -15.31 6.02 -5.30
N ALA A 227 -16.35 6.01 -6.12
CA ALA A 227 -16.21 6.02 -7.58
C ALA A 227 -17.34 6.82 -8.24
N SER A 228 -17.05 7.39 -9.41
CA SER A 228 -17.98 8.23 -10.18
C SER A 228 -17.98 7.82 -11.67
N PRO A 229 -18.54 6.65 -12.02
CA PRO A 229 -18.62 6.16 -13.39
C PRO A 229 -19.56 7.02 -14.24
N ARG A 230 -19.21 7.17 -15.52
CA ARG A 230 -19.98 7.96 -16.51
C ARG A 230 -20.86 7.12 -17.41
N ASP A 231 -20.58 5.82 -17.49
CA ASP A 231 -21.31 4.85 -18.28
C ASP A 231 -21.28 3.45 -17.66
N GLY A 232 -21.96 2.50 -18.32
CA GLY A 232 -22.03 1.11 -17.85
C GLY A 232 -20.70 0.35 -17.92
N GLU A 233 -19.76 0.78 -18.77
CA GLU A 233 -18.46 0.13 -18.89
C GLU A 233 -17.54 0.52 -17.73
N GLU A 234 -17.46 1.81 -17.39
CA GLU A 234 -16.73 2.30 -16.23
C GLU A 234 -17.30 1.70 -14.94
N MET A 235 -18.63 1.60 -14.84
CA MET A 235 -19.32 0.94 -13.74
C MET A 235 -18.86 -0.53 -13.58
N GLN A 236 -18.83 -1.29 -14.67
CA GLN A 236 -18.37 -2.69 -14.64
C GLN A 236 -16.90 -2.78 -14.24
N ALA A 237 -16.04 -1.94 -14.81
CA ALA A 237 -14.61 -1.90 -14.49
C ALA A 237 -14.37 -1.65 -12.99
N VAL A 238 -15.12 -0.73 -12.41
CA VAL A 238 -15.08 -0.41 -10.98
C VAL A 238 -15.49 -1.61 -10.13
N TYR A 239 -16.61 -2.28 -10.45
CA TYR A 239 -17.06 -3.46 -9.70
C TYR A 239 -16.08 -4.64 -9.80
N ASP A 240 -15.52 -4.88 -10.98
CA ASP A 240 -14.52 -5.95 -11.17
C ASP A 240 -13.26 -5.67 -10.35
N SER A 241 -12.78 -4.42 -10.36
CA SER A 241 -11.63 -4.00 -9.54
C SER A 241 -11.94 -4.11 -8.05
N PHE A 242 -13.12 -3.70 -7.60
CA PHE A 242 -13.55 -3.81 -6.20
C PHE A 242 -13.61 -5.26 -5.74
N ASN A 243 -14.22 -6.16 -6.52
CA ASN A 243 -14.31 -7.58 -6.21
C ASN A 243 -12.91 -8.20 -6.13
N TYR A 244 -12.03 -7.86 -7.07
CA TYR A 244 -10.64 -8.31 -7.04
C TYR A 244 -9.92 -7.86 -5.76
N MET A 245 -10.01 -6.57 -5.39
CA MET A 245 -9.42 -6.05 -4.15
C MET A 245 -9.97 -6.77 -2.92
N ARG A 246 -11.28 -6.99 -2.84
CA ARG A 246 -11.90 -7.65 -1.70
C ARG A 246 -11.43 -9.10 -1.55
N GLU A 247 -11.46 -9.86 -2.64
CA GLU A 247 -11.30 -11.32 -2.60
C GLU A 247 -9.84 -11.77 -2.70
N ASN A 248 -9.02 -11.06 -3.48
CA ASN A 248 -7.65 -11.47 -3.79
C ASN A 248 -6.60 -10.66 -3.03
N GLU A 249 -6.90 -9.42 -2.63
CA GLU A 249 -5.93 -8.54 -1.96
C GLU A 249 -6.18 -8.44 -0.45
N LEU A 250 -7.42 -8.13 -0.03
CA LEU A 250 -7.77 -7.91 1.36
C LEU A 250 -7.99 -9.21 2.14
N GLN A 251 -8.74 -10.16 1.57
CA GLN A 251 -9.10 -11.40 2.26
C GLN A 251 -7.88 -12.18 2.81
N PRO A 252 -6.75 -12.31 2.09
CA PRO A 252 -5.57 -13.02 2.61
C PRO A 252 -4.97 -12.40 3.88
N ILE A 253 -5.17 -11.10 4.11
CA ILE A 253 -4.60 -10.35 5.24
C ILE A 253 -5.64 -9.94 6.30
N ALA A 254 -6.92 -10.16 6.05
CA ALA A 254 -8.03 -9.69 6.88
C ALA A 254 -7.98 -10.18 8.33
N THR A 255 -7.57 -11.44 8.55
CA THR A 255 -7.45 -12.01 9.90
C THR A 255 -6.42 -11.26 10.73
N MET A 256 -5.23 -11.00 10.17
CA MET A 256 -4.17 -10.26 10.85
C MET A 256 -4.54 -8.81 11.09
N LEU A 257 -5.19 -8.16 10.12
CA LEU A 257 -5.71 -6.80 10.29
C LEU A 257 -6.72 -6.76 11.45
N ARG A 258 -7.69 -7.68 11.48
CA ARG A 258 -8.70 -7.75 12.54
C ARG A 258 -8.09 -7.99 13.92
N LEU A 259 -7.09 -8.86 14.03
CA LEU A 259 -6.42 -9.19 15.28
C LEU A 259 -5.69 -7.99 15.91
N HIS A 260 -5.21 -7.08 15.07
CA HIS A 260 -4.55 -5.84 15.51
C HIS A 260 -5.46 -4.61 15.40
N ASP A 261 -6.78 -4.82 15.37
CA ASP A 261 -7.80 -3.78 15.26
C ASP A 261 -7.53 -2.80 14.09
N PHE A 262 -7.08 -3.27 12.92
CA PHE A 262 -6.99 -2.49 11.67
C PHE A 262 -8.24 -2.69 10.78
N PRO A 263 -8.52 -1.78 9.83
CA PRO A 263 -9.62 -1.95 8.89
C PRO A 263 -9.44 -3.25 8.10
N HIS A 264 -10.50 -4.05 7.99
CA HIS A 264 -10.46 -5.38 7.38
C HIS A 264 -11.72 -5.71 6.56
N LYS A 265 -12.55 -4.70 6.32
CA LYS A 265 -13.76 -4.77 5.50
C LYS A 265 -13.69 -3.71 4.41
N LEU A 266 -14.29 -4.01 3.26
CA LEU A 266 -14.33 -3.14 2.10
C LEU A 266 -15.76 -3.00 1.61
N GLU A 267 -16.18 -1.77 1.38
CA GLU A 267 -17.44 -1.39 0.74
C GLU A 267 -17.15 -0.41 -0.40
N ILE A 268 -18.13 -0.23 -1.28
CA ILE A 268 -18.05 0.72 -2.38
C ILE A 268 -19.26 1.65 -2.35
N SER A 269 -19.00 2.93 -2.58
CA SER A 269 -20.01 3.97 -2.79
C SER A 269 -19.83 4.50 -4.20
N VAL A 270 -20.86 4.32 -5.03
CA VAL A 270 -20.86 4.77 -6.41
C VAL A 270 -21.80 5.96 -6.54
N ASP A 271 -21.27 7.07 -7.06
CA ASP A 271 -22.07 8.23 -7.45
C ASP A 271 -22.63 8.00 -8.86
N ILE A 272 -23.96 8.06 -9.00
CA ILE A 272 -24.70 7.69 -10.22
C ILE A 272 -25.51 8.90 -10.73
N GLU A 273 -25.39 10.08 -10.11
CA GLU A 273 -26.24 11.24 -10.46
C GLU A 273 -26.20 11.58 -11.97
N ASP A 274 -25.03 11.50 -12.62
CA ASP A 274 -24.90 11.77 -14.06
C ASP A 274 -25.44 10.67 -15.00
N ILE A 275 -25.51 9.41 -14.55
CA ILE A 275 -25.96 8.29 -15.41
C ILE A 275 -27.49 8.28 -15.52
N ARG A 276 -28.19 8.59 -14.42
CA ARG A 276 -29.67 8.62 -14.40
C ARG A 276 -30.20 9.72 -15.31
N ASP A 277 -29.65 10.92 -15.19
CA ASP A 277 -30.08 12.08 -15.99
C ASP A 277 -29.81 11.86 -17.49
N ARG A 278 -28.73 11.15 -17.84
CA ARG A 278 -28.41 10.77 -19.23
C ARG A 278 -29.33 9.69 -19.79
N ILE A 279 -29.63 8.64 -19.03
CA ILE A 279 -30.57 7.60 -19.45
C ILE A 279 -31.97 8.19 -19.64
N GLU A 280 -32.39 9.08 -18.73
CA GLU A 280 -33.68 9.77 -18.85
C GLU A 280 -33.70 10.72 -20.06
N PHE A 281 -32.60 11.41 -20.37
CA PHE A 281 -32.50 12.25 -21.56
C PHE A 281 -32.55 11.44 -22.87
N GLU A 282 -31.84 10.31 -22.95
CA GLU A 282 -31.82 9.43 -24.13
C GLU A 282 -33.14 8.70 -24.36
N GLN A 283 -33.90 8.38 -23.30
CA GLN A 283 -35.23 7.77 -23.42
C GLN A 283 -36.32 8.78 -23.82
N ASN A 284 -36.06 10.08 -23.68
CA ASN A 284 -36.98 11.16 -24.01
C ASN A 284 -36.68 11.83 -25.37
N GLN A 285 -35.74 11.29 -26.16
CA GLN A 285 -35.50 11.64 -27.57
C GLN A 285 -36.05 10.57 -28.52
#